data_AF-A0A5K1BLB5-F1
#
_entry.id   AF-A0A5K1BLB5-F1
#
_cell.length_a   1.000
_cell.length_b   1.000
_cell.length_c   1.000
_cell.angle_alpha   90.00
_cell.angle_beta   90.00
_cell.angle_gamma   90.00
#
_symmetry.space_group_name_H-M   'P 1'
#
loop_
_entity.id
_entity.type
_entity.pdbx_description
1 polymer ?
#
loop_
_entity_poly.entity_id
_entity_poly.type
_entity_poly.pdbx_seq_one_letter_code
_entity_poly.pdbx_strand_id
1 'polypeptide(L)' 'LVQLLLKSSQDKRFVCDAAERTLITMTMCLSPTVLLPKLQPYLQHKNPRIRAKTLACISRSVPRL' A
#
# COMPACT_ATOMS: atom_id res chain seq x y z
N LEU A 1 5.68 3.35 -5.69
CA LEU A 1 4.87 2.45 -4.82
C LEU A 1 5.56 1.13 -4.52
N VAL A 2 6.15 0.41 -5.50
CA VAL A 2 6.91 -0.84 -5.25
C VAL A 2 7.87 -0.74 -4.06
N GLN A 3 8.75 0.27 -4.04
CA GLN A 3 9.72 0.45 -2.96
C GLN A 3 9.07 0.64 -1.58
N LEU A 4 7.94 1.35 -1.53
CA LEU A 4 7.20 1.58 -0.30
C LEU A 4 6.51 0.30 0.18
N LEU A 5 5.86 -0.43 -0.74
CA LEU A 5 5.22 -1.73 -0.46
C LEU A 5 6.25 -2.77 -0.01
N LEU A 6 7.43 -2.81 -0.64
CA LEU A 6 8.56 -3.63 -0.22
C LEU A 6 9.00 -3.28 1.20
N LYS A 7 9.27 -2.00 1.48
CA LYS A 7 9.71 -1.53 2.81
C LYS A 7 8.69 -1.82 3.91
N SER A 8 7.38 -1.69 3.62
CA SER A 8 6.30 -2.05 4.56
C SER A 8 6.18 -3.56 4.83
N SER A 9 6.96 -4.39 4.13
CA SER A 9 6.97 -5.85 4.24
C SER A 9 8.31 -6.40 4.75
N GLN A 10 9.21 -5.53 5.23
CA GLN A 10 10.54 -5.88 5.72
C GLN A 10 10.53 -6.19 7.23
N ASP A 11 11.51 -6.98 7.67
CA ASP A 11 11.61 -7.41 9.08
C ASP A 11 12.19 -6.31 10.00
N LYS A 12 12.83 -5.28 9.42
CA LYS A 12 13.33 -4.12 10.18
C LYS A 12 12.15 -3.23 10.61
N ARG A 13 11.73 -3.38 11.86
CA ARG A 13 10.52 -2.74 12.43
C ARG A 13 10.41 -1.24 12.15
N PHE A 14 11.46 -0.45 12.39
CA PHE A 14 11.43 1.01 12.12
C PHE A 14 11.13 1.35 10.65
N VAL A 15 11.75 0.62 9.72
CA VAL A 15 11.55 0.82 8.28
C VAL A 15 10.15 0.41 7.86
N CYS A 16 9.68 -0.72 8.39
CA CYS A 16 8.35 -1.26 8.15
C CYS A 16 7.26 -0.29 8.65
N ASP A 17 7.37 0.18 9.89
CA ASP A 17 6.40 1.08 10.51
C ASP A 17 6.33 2.44 9.80
N ALA A 18 7.48 3.01 9.42
CA ALA A 18 7.51 4.26 8.66
C ALA A 18 6.86 4.11 7.28
N ALA A 19 7.13 3.00 6.59
CA ALA A 19 6.54 2.71 5.30
C ALA A 19 5.02 2.46 5.40
N GLU A 20 4.58 1.72 6.43
CA GLU A 20 3.15 1.50 6.70
C GLU A 20 2.43 2.82 6.96
N ARG A 21 2.94 3.67 7.86
CA ARG A 21 2.37 5.00 8.15
C ARG A 21 2.24 5.87 6.90
N THR A 22 3.22 5.80 6.01
CA THR A 22 3.17 6.50 4.72
C THR A 22 2.04 5.97 3.85
N LEU A 23 1.85 4.64 3.75
CA LEU A 23 0.73 4.05 3.02
C LEU A 23 -0.62 4.46 3.62
N ILE A 24 -0.75 4.46 4.94
CA ILE A 24 -1.98 4.93 5.62
C ILE A 24 -2.27 6.38 5.24
N THR A 25 -1.26 7.26 5.34
CA THR A 25 -1.39 8.68 5.02
C THR A 25 -1.82 8.88 3.56
N MET A 26 -1.22 8.14 2.62
CA MET A 26 -1.65 8.18 1.21
C MET A 26 -3.12 7.78 1.04
N THR A 27 -3.59 6.73 1.71
CA THR A 27 -5.00 6.30 1.66
C THR A 27 -5.97 7.29 2.30
N MET A 28 -5.51 8.19 3.17
CA MET A 28 -6.32 9.22 3.80
C MET A 28 -6.32 10.53 3.01
N CYS A 29 -5.16 10.94 2.50
CA CYS A 29 -4.98 12.25 1.87
C CYS A 29 -5.24 12.26 0.37
N LEU A 30 -5.12 11.13 -0.32
CA LEU A 30 -5.33 11.04 -1.77
C LEU A 30 -6.75 10.55 -2.09
N SER A 31 -7.35 11.06 -3.17
CA SER A 31 -8.61 10.52 -3.68
C SER A 31 -8.43 9.05 -4.10
N PRO A 32 -9.36 8.14 -3.77
CA PRO A 32 -9.33 6.76 -4.25
C PRO A 32 -9.24 6.65 -5.78
N THR A 33 -9.89 7.56 -6.51
CA THR A 33 -9.85 7.58 -7.99
C THR A 33 -8.44 7.81 -8.55
N VAL A 34 -7.55 8.48 -7.80
CA VAL A 34 -6.15 8.69 -8.17
C VAL A 34 -5.25 7.57 -7.65
N LEU A 35 -5.57 7.01 -6.49
CA LEU A 35 -4.72 6.02 -5.81
C LEU A 35 -4.91 4.60 -6.36
N LEU A 36 -6.14 4.17 -6.63
CA LEU A 36 -6.45 2.80 -7.04
C LEU A 36 -5.77 2.39 -8.37
N PRO A 37 -5.77 3.21 -9.43
CA PRO A 37 -5.07 2.86 -10.67
C PRO A 37 -3.57 2.65 -10.48
N LYS A 38 -2.97 3.35 -9.51
CA LYS A 38 -1.54 3.20 -9.18
C LYS A 38 -1.25 1.93 -8.38
N LEU A 39 -2.24 1.39 -7.66
CA LEU A 39 -2.13 0.15 -6.88
C LEU A 39 -2.46 -1.11 -7.69
N GLN A 40 -3.33 -0.99 -8.70
CA GLN A 40 -3.79 -2.09 -9.54
C GLN A 40 -2.67 -3.00 -10.10
N PRO A 41 -1.51 -2.47 -10.60
CA PRO A 41 -0.43 -3.33 -11.11
C PRO A 41 0.17 -4.27 -10.06
N TYR A 42 0.03 -3.96 -8.77
CA TYR A 42 0.64 -4.74 -7.68
C TYR A 42 -0.25 -5.87 -7.15
N LEU A 43 -1.51 -5.96 -7.61
CA LEU A 43 -2.41 -7.07 -7.29
C LEU A 43 -1.88 -8.42 -7.81
N GLN A 44 -1.15 -8.40 -8.92
CA GLN A 44 -0.54 -9.57 -9.56
C GLN A 44 0.97 -9.67 -9.30
N HIS A 45 1.48 -8.98 -8.28
CA HIS A 45 2.91 -8.98 -8.00
C HIS A 45 3.38 -10.37 -7.51
N LYS A 46 4.52 -10.86 -8.00
CA LYS A 46 5.06 -12.19 -7.64
C LYS A 46 5.28 -12.37 -6.13
N ASN A 47 5.73 -11.32 -5.45
CA ASN A 47 5.91 -11.31 -4.00
C ASN A 47 4.56 -11.25 -3.25
N PRO A 48 4.18 -12.28 -2.45
CA PRO A 48 2.90 -12.31 -1.75
C PRO A 48 2.74 -11.23 -0.67
N ARG A 49 3.84 -10.76 -0.06
CA ARG A 49 3.78 -9.69 0.95
C ARG A 49 3.37 -8.35 0.31
N ILE A 50 3.87 -8.06 -0.89
CA ILE A 50 3.46 -6.87 -1.67
C ILE A 50 1.98 -6.94 -2.01
N ARG A 51 1.49 -8.11 -2.45
CA ARG A 51 0.07 -8.33 -2.74
C ARG A 51 -0.80 -8.05 -1.51
N ALA A 52 -0.43 -8.61 -0.36
CA ALA A 52 -1.17 -8.40 0.89
C ALA A 52 -1.25 -6.91 1.27
N LYS A 53 -0.13 -6.18 1.18
CA LYS A 53 -0.10 -4.74 1.47
C LYS A 53 -0.90 -3.91 0.47
N THR A 54 -0.86 -4.29 -0.80
CA THR A 54 -1.67 -3.65 -1.85
C THR A 54 -3.16 -3.81 -1.56
N LEU A 55 -3.60 -5.03 -1.23
CA LEU A 55 -4.99 -5.32 -0.87
C LEU A 55 -5.43 -4.55 0.38
N ALA A 56 -4.57 -4.45 1.40
CA ALA A 56 -4.86 -3.65 2.59
C ALA A 56 -5.07 -2.16 2.26
N CYS A 57 -4.24 -1.58 1.37
CA CYS A 57 -4.40 -0.19 0.93
C CYS A 57 -5.70 0.03 0.15
N ILE A 58 -6.06 -0.91 -0.72
CA ILE A 58 -7.32 -0.86 -1.49
C ILE A 58 -8.51 -0.95 -0.54
N SER A 59 -8.53 -1.95 0.36
CA SER A 59 -9.60 -2.12 1.34
C SER A 59 -9.83 -0.87 2.19
N ARG A 60 -8.76 -0.16 2.57
CA ARG A 60 -8.86 1.11 3.30
C ARG A 60 -9.36 2.28 2.46
N SER A 61 -9.16 2.22 1.14
CA SER A 61 -9.60 3.26 0.22
C SER A 61 -11.06 3.09 -0.22
N VAL A 62 -11.60 1.86 -0.17
CA VAL A 62 -12.97 1.54 -0.60
C VAL A 62 -14.06 2.35 0.12
N PRO A 63 -14.04 2.54 1.46
CA PRO A 63 -15.05 3.34 2.15
C PRO A 63 -15.07 4.83 1.77
N ARG A 64 -14.08 5.30 0.99
CA ARG A 64 -13.94 6.69 0.56
C ARG A 64 -14.30 6.90 -0.92
N LEU A 65 -14.73 5.86 -1.61
CA LEU A 65 -15.22 5.91 -2.99
C LEU A 65 -16.64 6.49 -3.08
#